data_AF-A0A838E1I1-F1
#
_entry.id   AF-A0A838E1I1-F1
#
_cell.length_a   1.000
_cell.length_b   1.000
_cell.length_c   1.000
_cell.angle_alpha   90.00
_cell.angle_beta   90.00
_cell.angle_gamma   90.00
#
_symmetry.space_group_name_H-M   'P 1'
#
loop_
_entity.id
_entity.type
_entity.pdbx_description
1 polymer ?
#
loop_
_entity_poly.entity_id
_entity_poly.type
_entity_poly.pdbx_seq_one_letter_code
_entity_poly.pdbx_strand_id
1 'polypeptide(L)'
;MANQAVNAPALFDRQDAYRGAYAARTQEFTEAGRHAGLASAHEDREKIALVLVDYQHDFVDPTGTLSVPGAQDDVARLLTWFYANAHRITTVYASLDTHIPFQIFYSAWWKNPQTGAHPQPFTAITVQDVTNNTWTPVIEPDWSM
;
A
#
# COMPACT_ATOMS: atom_id res chain seq x y z
N MET A 1 25.98 -12.09 -19.28
CA MET A 1 25.18 -11.29 -20.23
C MET A 1 25.46 -9.83 -19.95
N ALA A 2 25.66 -9.01 -20.98
CA ALA A 2 26.02 -7.60 -20.80
C ALA A 2 24.86 -6.86 -20.09
N ASN A 3 25.21 -6.14 -19.02
CA ASN A 3 24.28 -5.31 -18.25
C ASN A 3 23.93 -4.09 -19.12
N GLN A 4 22.95 -4.19 -20.00
CA GLN A 4 22.43 -3.00 -20.69
C GLN A 4 21.70 -2.18 -19.64
N ALA A 5 22.30 -1.04 -19.26
CA ALA A 5 21.62 -0.05 -18.45
C ALA A 5 20.37 0.41 -19.22
N VAL A 6 19.19 0.08 -18.70
CA VAL A 6 17.94 0.62 -19.21
C VAL A 6 17.84 2.05 -18.73
N ASN A 7 17.74 2.99 -19.65
CA ASN A 7 17.43 4.36 -19.29
C ASN A 7 15.98 4.41 -18.82
N ALA A 8 15.75 5.05 -17.68
CA ALA A 8 14.39 5.37 -17.26
C ALA A 8 13.68 6.17 -18.36
N PRO A 9 12.35 6.01 -18.53
CA PRO A 9 11.61 6.78 -19.52
C PRO A 9 11.77 8.27 -19.22
N ALA A 10 11.87 9.11 -20.27
CA ALA A 10 12.03 10.57 -20.10
C ALA A 10 10.89 11.22 -19.29
N LEU A 11 9.74 10.54 -19.21
CA LEU A 11 8.58 10.93 -18.42
C LEU A 11 8.75 10.70 -16.90
N PHE A 12 9.71 9.87 -16.50
CA PHE A 12 9.99 9.59 -15.09
C PHE A 12 10.78 10.73 -14.47
N ASP A 13 10.20 11.34 -13.45
CA ASP A 13 10.89 12.24 -12.54
C ASP A 13 10.76 11.67 -11.13
N ARG A 14 11.88 11.51 -10.42
CA ARG A 14 11.87 11.08 -9.01
C ARG A 14 11.04 12.02 -8.14
N GLN A 15 10.91 13.29 -8.53
CA GLN A 15 10.10 14.26 -7.81
C GLN A 15 8.60 13.98 -7.86
N ASP A 16 8.14 13.13 -8.79
CA ASP A 16 6.74 12.70 -8.85
C ASP A 16 6.28 11.97 -7.58
N ALA A 17 7.21 11.34 -6.85
CA ALA A 17 6.93 10.67 -5.58
C ALA A 17 6.48 11.62 -4.46
N TYR A 18 6.79 12.92 -4.58
CA TYR A 18 6.48 13.95 -3.59
C TYR A 18 5.32 14.86 -4.03
N ARG A 19 4.73 14.60 -5.20
CA ARG A 19 3.58 15.36 -5.67
C ARG A 19 2.34 14.87 -4.93
N GLY A 20 1.52 15.81 -4.46
CA GLY A 20 0.16 15.49 -4.00
C GLY A 20 -0.72 14.98 -5.16
N ALA A 21 -2.00 14.73 -4.91
CA ALA A 21 -2.90 14.11 -5.88
C ALA A 21 -2.87 14.79 -7.27
N TYR A 22 -2.56 14.00 -8.31
CA TYR A 22 -2.57 14.44 -9.70
C TYR A 22 -3.20 13.37 -10.60
N ALA A 23 -3.70 13.78 -11.77
CA ALA A 23 -4.25 12.85 -12.75
C ALA A 23 -3.17 11.88 -13.24
N ALA A 24 -3.42 10.57 -13.12
CA ALA A 24 -2.45 9.56 -13.52
C ALA A 24 -2.11 9.68 -15.01
N ARG A 25 -0.81 9.72 -15.34
CA ARG A 25 -0.27 9.78 -16.71
C ARG A 25 -0.24 8.39 -17.38
N THR A 26 -1.27 7.59 -17.16
CA THR A 26 -1.30 6.16 -17.51
C THR A 26 -1.06 5.93 -19.00
N GLN A 27 -1.66 6.73 -19.86
CA GLN A 27 -1.51 6.60 -21.31
C GLN A 27 -0.07 6.87 -21.76
N GLU A 28 0.56 7.93 -21.25
CA GLU A 28 1.92 8.32 -21.62
C GLU A 28 2.94 7.25 -21.19
N PHE A 29 2.84 6.74 -19.96
CA PHE A 29 3.70 5.67 -19.48
C PHE A 29 3.45 4.33 -20.20
N THR A 30 2.22 4.04 -20.59
CA THR A 30 1.90 2.85 -21.40
C THR A 30 2.62 2.90 -22.75
N GLU A 31 2.57 4.05 -23.42
CA GLU A 31 3.22 4.22 -24.72
C GLU A 31 4.74 4.21 -24.61
N ALA A 32 5.30 4.88 -23.59
CA ALA A 32 6.73 4.83 -23.31
C ALA A 32 7.21 3.39 -23.04
N GLY A 33 6.43 2.59 -22.31
CA GLY A 33 6.73 1.18 -22.08
C GLY A 33 6.75 0.35 -23.36
N ARG A 34 5.80 0.55 -24.28
CA ARG A 34 5.78 -0.12 -25.60
C ARG A 34 6.99 0.22 -26.46
N HIS A 35 7.48 1.45 -26.35
CA HIS A 35 8.65 1.94 -27.09
C HIS A 35 9.99 1.72 -26.37
N ALA A 36 9.99 1.12 -25.17
CA ALA A 36 11.21 0.93 -24.39
C ALA A 36 12.15 -0.16 -24.95
N GLY A 37 11.70 -0.97 -25.92
CA GLY A 37 12.50 -2.02 -26.53
C GLY A 37 12.86 -3.17 -25.58
N LEU A 38 12.08 -3.35 -24.51
CA LEU A 38 12.25 -4.45 -23.56
C LEU A 38 11.69 -5.75 -24.14
N ALA A 39 12.36 -6.87 -23.84
CA ALA A 39 11.84 -8.20 -24.17
C ALA A 39 10.55 -8.49 -23.38
N SER A 40 9.75 -9.44 -23.88
CA SER A 40 8.54 -9.85 -23.17
C SER A 40 8.90 -10.59 -21.87
N ALA A 41 8.30 -10.21 -20.75
CA ALA A 41 8.48 -10.89 -19.46
C ALA A 41 8.11 -12.40 -19.49
N HIS A 42 7.32 -12.82 -20.48
CA HIS A 42 7.05 -14.25 -20.72
C HIS A 42 8.33 -15.03 -21.04
N GLU A 43 9.28 -14.40 -21.73
CA GLU A 43 10.55 -15.00 -22.16
C GLU A 43 11.62 -15.03 -21.06
N ASP A 44 11.37 -14.37 -19.92
CA ASP A 44 12.33 -14.33 -18.81
C ASP A 44 12.67 -15.74 -18.32
N ARG A 45 13.97 -16.07 -18.26
CA ARG A 45 14.45 -17.35 -17.71
C ARG A 45 14.46 -17.36 -16.19
N GLU A 46 14.86 -16.24 -15.59
CA GLU A 46 14.76 -15.99 -14.14
C GLU A 46 13.46 -15.21 -13.90
N LYS A 47 12.60 -15.70 -13.00
CA LYS A 47 11.32 -15.05 -12.70
C LYS A 47 11.47 -14.19 -11.45
N ILE A 48 11.37 -12.87 -11.60
CA ILE A 48 11.45 -11.91 -10.48
C ILE A 48 10.09 -11.25 -10.30
N ALA A 49 9.54 -11.37 -9.08
CA ALA A 49 8.33 -10.67 -8.68
C ALA A 49 8.69 -9.48 -7.78
N LEU A 50 8.17 -8.29 -8.13
CA LEU A 50 8.13 -7.15 -7.24
C LEU A 50 6.80 -7.17 -6.48
N VAL A 51 6.84 -7.17 -5.15
CA VAL A 51 5.64 -7.11 -4.31
C VAL A 51 5.59 -5.75 -3.63
N LEU A 52 4.55 -4.97 -3.94
CA LEU A 52 4.23 -3.71 -3.32
C LEU A 52 3.27 -3.98 -2.16
N VAL A 53 3.74 -3.80 -0.93
CA VAL A 53 2.92 -4.02 0.26
C VAL A 53 2.27 -2.70 0.66
N ASP A 54 0.94 -2.66 0.59
CA ASP A 54 0.08 -1.57 1.06
C ASP A 54 0.56 -0.19 0.64
N TYR A 55 0.94 -0.08 -0.64
CA TYR A 55 1.39 1.14 -1.29
C TYR A 55 0.19 2.09 -1.54
N GLN A 56 -0.51 2.49 -0.48
CA GLN A 56 -1.73 3.31 -0.53
C GLN A 56 -1.45 4.73 -0.05
N HIS A 57 -2.27 5.67 -0.52
CA HIS A 57 -2.19 7.09 -0.13
C HIS A 57 -2.14 7.26 1.39
N ASP A 58 -2.96 6.50 2.13
CA ASP A 58 -3.04 6.61 3.58
C ASP A 58 -1.75 6.29 4.31
N PHE A 59 -0.89 5.43 3.76
CA PHE A 59 0.40 5.06 4.37
C PHE A 59 1.58 5.84 3.79
N VAL A 60 1.48 6.28 2.54
CA VAL A 60 2.60 6.91 1.82
C VAL A 60 2.58 8.42 1.92
N ASP A 61 1.45 9.06 1.62
CA ASP A 61 1.37 10.51 1.51
C ASP A 61 1.32 11.14 2.92
N PRO A 62 2.03 12.25 3.20
CA PRO A 62 1.94 12.98 4.46
C PRO A 62 0.54 13.48 4.81
N THR A 63 -0.35 13.62 3.82
CA THR A 63 -1.76 13.95 4.06
C THR A 63 -2.64 12.73 4.30
N GLY A 64 -2.10 11.52 4.19
CA GLY A 64 -2.80 10.26 4.45
C GLY A 64 -3.17 10.09 5.92
N THR A 65 -4.20 9.30 6.19
CA THR A 65 -4.75 9.14 7.56
C THR A 65 -3.83 8.36 8.51
N LEU A 66 -2.91 7.54 7.99
CA LEU A 66 -1.93 6.78 8.77
C LEU A 66 -0.53 6.79 8.12
N SER A 67 -0.08 7.99 7.73
CA SER A 67 1.18 8.15 7.01
C SER A 67 2.38 7.62 7.80
N VAL A 68 3.22 6.82 7.14
CA VAL A 68 4.44 6.25 7.71
C VAL A 68 5.61 7.20 7.42
N PRO A 69 6.35 7.68 8.44
CA PRO A 69 7.48 8.56 8.22
C PRO A 69 8.51 7.97 7.26
N GLY A 70 8.85 8.72 6.20
CA GLY A 70 9.83 8.32 5.19
C GLY A 70 9.26 7.51 4.02
N ALA A 71 7.97 7.14 4.04
CA ALA A 71 7.38 6.32 2.98
C ALA A 71 7.44 6.97 1.59
N GLN A 72 7.26 8.29 1.48
CA GLN A 72 7.47 9.00 0.19
C GLN A 72 8.91 8.88 -0.34
N ASP A 73 9.90 8.91 0.56
CA ASP A 73 11.29 8.73 0.14
C ASP A 73 11.57 7.29 -0.31
N ASP A 74 10.91 6.31 0.34
CA ASP A 74 10.94 4.91 -0.09
C ASP A 74 10.34 4.72 -1.47
N VAL A 75 9.21 5.38 -1.77
CA VAL A 75 8.63 5.44 -3.13
C VAL A 75 9.66 5.96 -4.12
N ALA A 76 10.29 7.09 -3.80
CA ALA A 76 11.25 7.72 -4.68
C ALA A 76 12.48 6.82 -4.93
N ARG A 77 12.93 6.06 -3.92
CA ARG A 77 13.99 5.02 -4.08
C ARG A 77 13.51 3.84 -4.92
N LEU A 78 12.31 3.33 -4.63
CA LEU A 78 11.68 2.21 -5.32
C LEU A 78 11.52 2.51 -6.81
N LEU A 79 10.97 3.67 -7.19
CA LEU A 79 10.76 4.01 -8.59
C LEU A 79 12.08 4.16 -9.35
N THR A 80 13.11 4.76 -8.73
CA THR A 80 14.46 4.80 -9.32
C THR A 80 15.01 3.39 -9.54
N TRP A 81 14.89 2.50 -8.56
CA TRP A 81 15.31 1.10 -8.68
C TRP A 81 14.50 0.35 -9.74
N PHE A 82 13.18 0.54 -9.76
CA PHE A 82 12.25 -0.11 -10.68
C PHE A 82 12.64 0.20 -12.12
N TYR A 83 12.79 1.47 -12.48
CA TYR A 83 13.12 1.83 -13.86
C TYR A 83 14.53 1.39 -14.27
N ALA A 84 15.50 1.38 -13.35
CA ALA A 84 16.84 0.85 -13.62
C ALA A 84 16.85 -0.68 -13.85
N ASN A 85 15.83 -1.40 -13.33
CA ASN A 85 15.76 -2.86 -13.35
C ASN A 85 14.55 -3.40 -14.13
N ALA A 86 13.79 -2.55 -14.83
CA ALA A 86 12.53 -2.94 -15.47
C ALA A 86 12.66 -4.13 -16.42
N HIS A 87 13.80 -4.25 -17.13
CA HIS A 87 14.13 -5.38 -18.00
C HIS A 87 14.27 -6.75 -17.32
N ARG A 88 14.26 -6.80 -15.98
CA ARG A 88 14.40 -8.03 -15.19
C ARG A 88 13.15 -8.37 -14.40
N ILE A 89 12.21 -7.44 -14.27
CA ILE A 89 11.02 -7.61 -13.43
C ILE A 89 9.96 -8.31 -14.29
N THR A 90 9.70 -9.57 -13.96
CA THR A 90 8.71 -10.38 -14.69
C THR A 90 7.28 -9.95 -14.35
N THR A 91 7.03 -9.68 -13.07
CA THR A 91 5.67 -9.38 -12.60
C THR A 91 5.69 -8.45 -11.40
N VAL A 92 4.60 -7.71 -11.24
CA VAL A 92 4.37 -6.78 -10.13
C VAL A 92 3.06 -7.18 -9.46
N TYR A 93 3.12 -7.45 -8.17
CA TYR A 93 1.95 -7.67 -7.32
C TYR A 93 1.81 -6.50 -6.36
N ALA A 94 0.58 -6.13 -6.03
CA ALA A 94 0.29 -5.14 -5.00
C ALA A 94 -0.76 -5.69 -4.04
N SER A 95 -0.52 -5.56 -2.73
CA SER A 95 -1.57 -5.72 -1.72
C SER A 95 -2.26 -4.38 -1.48
N LEU A 96 -3.51 -4.46 -1.02
CA LEU A 96 -4.28 -3.31 -0.59
C LEU A 96 -4.96 -3.67 0.73
N ASP A 97 -4.68 -2.89 1.77
CA ASP A 97 -5.43 -2.91 3.00
C ASP A 97 -6.75 -2.15 2.76
N THR A 98 -7.82 -2.90 2.52
CA THR A 98 -9.14 -2.37 2.15
C THR A 98 -10.17 -2.73 3.20
N HIS A 99 -10.86 -1.72 3.71
CA HIS A 99 -11.79 -1.87 4.82
C HIS A 99 -13.21 -1.46 4.44
N ILE A 100 -14.19 -2.14 5.02
CA ILE A 100 -15.57 -1.64 5.07
C ILE A 100 -15.73 -0.80 6.34
N PRO A 101 -16.69 0.16 6.40
CA PRO A 101 -16.82 1.09 7.53
C PRO A 101 -17.03 0.45 8.92
N PHE A 102 -17.38 -0.84 8.97
CA PHE A 102 -17.62 -1.59 10.19
C PHE A 102 -16.77 -2.86 10.18
N GLN A 103 -15.57 -2.78 10.76
CA GLN A 103 -14.60 -3.87 10.88
C GLN A 103 -14.16 -3.94 12.34
N ILE A 104 -13.66 -5.11 12.77
CA ILE A 104 -13.36 -5.39 14.18
C ILE A 104 -12.36 -4.43 14.82
N PHE A 105 -11.47 -3.80 14.04
CA PHE A 105 -10.51 -2.82 14.55
C PHE A 105 -11.06 -1.39 14.63
N TYR A 106 -12.30 -1.12 14.21
CA TYR A 106 -12.93 0.20 14.36
C TYR A 106 -13.68 0.33 15.68
N SER A 107 -13.68 1.54 16.25
CA SER A 107 -14.37 1.86 17.49
C SER A 107 -15.87 1.53 17.47
N ALA A 108 -16.52 1.65 16.31
CA ALA A 108 -17.94 1.34 16.16
C ALA A 108 -18.27 -0.15 16.42
N TRP A 109 -17.28 -1.05 16.31
CA TRP A 109 -17.44 -2.47 16.59
C TRP A 109 -17.56 -2.78 18.08
N TRP A 110 -17.03 -1.91 18.94
CA TRP A 110 -16.91 -2.15 20.38
C TRP A 110 -17.71 -1.16 21.20
N LYS A 111 -18.39 -1.62 22.23
CA LYS A 111 -19.14 -0.78 23.16
C LYS A 111 -18.88 -1.19 24.59
N ASN A 112 -18.69 -0.22 25.47
CA ASN A 112 -18.70 -0.46 26.91
C ASN A 112 -20.17 -0.61 27.37
N PRO A 113 -20.60 -1.76 27.88
CA PRO A 113 -22.01 -2.01 28.16
C PRO A 113 -22.55 -1.18 29.34
N GLN A 114 -21.70 -0.75 30.27
CA GLN A 114 -22.12 0.05 31.43
C GLN A 114 -22.33 1.52 31.09
N THR A 115 -21.47 2.10 30.24
CA THR A 115 -21.49 3.54 29.91
C THR A 115 -22.09 3.83 28.54
N GLY A 116 -22.17 2.82 27.67
CA GLY A 116 -22.56 2.95 26.27
C GLY A 116 -21.50 3.59 25.37
N ALA A 117 -20.31 3.91 25.89
CA ALA A 117 -19.23 4.54 25.15
C ALA A 117 -18.56 3.57 24.16
N HIS A 118 -17.89 4.13 23.16
CA HIS A 118 -17.00 3.44 22.23
C HIS A 118 -15.53 3.76 22.57
N PRO A 119 -14.57 2.86 22.28
CA PRO A 119 -13.16 3.14 22.52
C PRO A 119 -12.70 4.32 21.65
N GLN A 120 -11.81 5.16 22.18
CA GLN A 120 -11.20 6.22 21.37
C GLN A 120 -10.29 5.61 20.29
N PRO A 121 -10.03 6.30 19.17
CA PRO A 121 -9.09 5.82 18.16
C PRO A 121 -7.75 5.41 18.78
N PHE A 122 -7.13 4.35 18.26
CA PHE A 122 -5.86 3.78 18.74
C PHE A 122 -5.89 3.22 20.18
N THR A 123 -7.06 2.98 20.76
CA THR A 123 -7.17 2.26 22.04
C THR A 123 -6.82 0.79 21.83
N ALA A 124 -5.78 0.30 22.52
CA ALA A 124 -5.52 -1.13 22.58
C ALA A 124 -6.59 -1.82 23.43
N ILE A 125 -7.32 -2.76 22.84
CA ILE A 125 -8.27 -3.63 23.54
C ILE A 125 -7.56 -4.93 23.87
N THR A 126 -7.40 -5.23 25.16
CA THR A 126 -6.75 -6.46 25.61
C THR A 126 -7.74 -7.60 25.74
N VAL A 127 -7.25 -8.84 25.76
CA VAL A 127 -8.07 -10.03 26.08
C VAL A 127 -8.76 -9.87 27.44
N GLN A 128 -8.12 -9.22 28.41
CA GLN A 128 -8.70 -8.97 29.72
C GLN A 128 -9.87 -7.98 29.64
N ASP A 129 -9.79 -6.95 28.79
CA ASP A 129 -10.88 -5.98 28.60
C ASP A 129 -12.12 -6.67 28.01
N VAL A 130 -11.92 -7.59 27.06
CA VAL A 130 -13.00 -8.39 26.47
C VAL A 130 -13.58 -9.34 27.51
N THR A 131 -12.73 -10.09 28.22
CA THR A 131 -13.14 -11.07 29.26
C THR A 131 -13.89 -10.39 30.41
N ASN A 132 -13.48 -9.17 30.79
CA ASN A 132 -14.13 -8.38 31.84
C ASN A 132 -15.36 -7.60 31.34
N ASN A 133 -15.76 -7.74 30.07
CA ASN A 133 -16.83 -6.96 29.44
C ASN A 133 -16.63 -5.44 29.55
N THR A 134 -15.37 -4.98 29.51
CA THR A 134 -15.03 -3.56 29.40
C THR A 134 -15.30 -3.06 27.99
N TRP A 135 -14.98 -3.89 26.99
CA TRP A 135 -15.33 -3.69 25.58
C TRP A 135 -16.02 -4.94 25.05
N THR A 136 -17.24 -4.80 24.57
CA THR A 136 -18.04 -5.91 24.03
C THR A 136 -18.34 -5.64 22.55
N PRO A 137 -18.22 -6.64 21.66
CA PRO A 137 -18.55 -6.47 20.25
C PRO A 137 -20.06 -6.26 20.07
N VAL A 138 -20.45 -5.29 19.24
CA VAL A 138 -21.87 -5.02 18.89
C VAL A 138 -22.22 -5.47 17.48
N ILE A 139 -21.25 -6.01 16.74
CA ILE A 139 -21.37 -6.56 15.40
C ILE A 139 -20.74 -7.96 15.45
N GLU A 140 -21.40 -8.97 14.87
CA GLU A 140 -21.00 -10.39 14.89
C GLU A 140 -20.41 -10.86 16.24
N PRO A 141 -21.15 -10.80 17.37
CA PRO A 141 -20.59 -11.09 18.70
C PRO A 141 -19.99 -12.48 18.82
N ASP A 142 -20.61 -13.48 18.19
CA ASP A 142 -20.16 -14.88 18.25
C ASP A 142 -18.83 -15.12 17.52
N TRP A 143 -18.51 -14.31 16.51
CA TRP A 143 -17.24 -14.39 15.77
C TRP A 143 -16.14 -13.51 16.38
N SER A 144 -16.51 -12.61 17.30
CA SER A 144 -15.64 -11.57 17.84
C SER A 144 -15.06 -11.92 19.23
N MET A 145 -15.42 -13.08 19.77
CA MET A 145 -15.14 -13.53 21.15
C MET A 145 -14.33 -14.82 21.17
#